data_AF-A0A9W6TR88-F1
#
_entry.id   AF-A0A9W6TR88-F1
#
_cell.length_a   1.000
_cell.length_b   1.000
_cell.length_c   1.000
_cell.angle_alpha   90.00
_cell.angle_beta   90.00
_cell.angle_gamma   90.00
#
_symmetry.space_group_name_H-M   'P 1'
#
loop_
_entity.id
_entity.type
_entity.pdbx_description
1 polymer ?
#
loop_
_entity_poly.entity_id
_entity_poly.type
_entity_poly.pdbx_seq_one_letter_code
_entity_poly.pdbx_strand_id
1 'polypeptide(L)'
;MPTLYVGTYTRKEGHVDGHAKGINAYAFDEATGALQLLKVTEGAGINPSYVFGSGSTLYVVNESNETSQLHPGEETGFVTAYKMGKDGELTQISRHETGGSYSCHVALSPNGDFVSVANYGGGSLSLYPVNADGSLAPASDHHRFEGASMAIPERQEASHIHSTAWTPTGLVAADLGTDRVVQYKLDATSKKLVDEGFITSPAGSGPRHFALSPELGVGYVINELDNTVSVYPLDAKTGKLGSEALQVISTLPKDYSGPAALASDIHISTNGKFVYAATRFSHTIATYKILPDTRLELVEVVPTHGDTPRDILVYKDFLLAVSQDTSSLDVFRADPETGKLTYTGNSIECPSPSSMFIAQ
;
A
#
# COMPACT_ATOMS: atom_id res chain seq x y z
N MET A 1 18.78 -16.64 0.06
CA MET A 1 18.38 -15.47 -0.72
C MET A 1 17.00 -15.09 -0.24
N PRO A 2 16.72 -13.80 -0.02
CA PRO A 2 15.36 -13.37 0.32
C PRO A 2 14.38 -13.75 -0.80
N THR A 3 13.12 -13.93 -0.42
CA THR A 3 12.03 -14.24 -1.34
C THR A 3 11.11 -13.03 -1.44
N LEU A 4 10.95 -12.52 -2.66
CA LEU A 4 10.01 -11.45 -2.99
C LEU A 4 8.68 -12.06 -3.42
N TYR A 5 7.61 -11.76 -2.70
CA TYR A 5 6.23 -12.11 -3.05
C TYR A 5 5.57 -10.90 -3.73
N VAL A 6 4.83 -11.16 -4.81
CA VAL A 6 4.19 -10.14 -5.63
C VAL A 6 2.70 -10.45 -5.78
N GLY A 7 1.87 -9.56 -5.27
CA GLY A 7 0.42 -9.57 -5.46
C GLY A 7 0.04 -9.14 -6.88
N THR A 8 -1.10 -9.60 -7.39
CA THR A 8 -1.49 -9.42 -8.79
C THR A 8 -3.00 -9.30 -9.00
N TYR A 9 -3.38 -8.80 -10.18
CA TYR A 9 -4.73 -8.92 -10.72
C TYR A 9 -4.86 -10.14 -11.64
N THR A 10 -5.89 -10.95 -11.41
CA THR A 10 -6.09 -12.26 -12.06
C THR A 10 -7.21 -12.29 -13.10
N ARG A 11 -7.99 -11.22 -13.18
CA ARG A 11 -9.06 -11.07 -14.18
C ARG A 11 -9.17 -9.62 -14.60
N LYS A 12 -9.85 -9.40 -15.72
CA LYS A 12 -10.21 -8.06 -16.20
C LYS A 12 -11.14 -7.35 -15.21
N GLU A 13 -10.78 -6.13 -14.86
CA GLU A 13 -11.54 -5.20 -14.04
C GLU A 13 -11.69 -3.85 -14.78
N GLY A 14 -12.41 -2.90 -14.20
CA GLY A 14 -12.65 -1.58 -14.81
C GLY A 14 -11.36 -0.78 -15.08
N HIS A 15 -10.32 -0.99 -14.27
CA HIS A 15 -9.05 -0.23 -14.32
C HIS A 15 -7.82 -1.05 -14.71
N VAL A 16 -7.98 -2.35 -14.98
CA VAL A 16 -6.85 -3.26 -15.27
C VAL A 16 -7.30 -4.47 -16.10
N ASP A 17 -6.50 -4.86 -17.09
CA ASP A 17 -6.69 -6.12 -17.82
C ASP A 17 -5.90 -7.24 -17.13
N GLY A 18 -6.39 -7.66 -15.96
CA GLY A 18 -5.72 -8.65 -15.11
C GLY A 18 -5.67 -10.03 -15.76
N HIS A 19 -4.48 -10.60 -15.84
CA HIS A 19 -4.25 -11.90 -16.49
C HIS A 19 -3.22 -12.77 -15.74
N ALA A 20 -2.85 -12.39 -14.52
CA ALA A 20 -2.04 -13.22 -13.64
C ALA A 20 -2.80 -14.45 -13.15
N LYS A 21 -2.08 -15.46 -12.65
CA LYS A 21 -2.68 -16.67 -12.09
C LYS A 21 -2.81 -16.69 -10.56
N GLY A 22 -2.21 -15.72 -9.88
CA GLY A 22 -2.16 -15.64 -8.43
C GLY A 22 -0.92 -14.91 -7.94
N ILE A 23 -0.36 -15.34 -6.81
CA ILE A 23 0.79 -14.68 -6.18
C ILE A 23 2.08 -15.22 -6.80
N ASN A 24 2.96 -14.33 -7.23
CA ASN A 24 4.27 -14.72 -7.78
C ASN A 24 5.34 -14.61 -6.69
N ALA A 25 6.28 -15.55 -6.64
CA ALA A 25 7.41 -15.53 -5.72
C ALA A 25 8.73 -15.60 -6.49
N TYR A 26 9.66 -14.71 -6.15
CA TYR A 26 10.96 -14.59 -6.80
C TYR A 26 12.08 -14.69 -5.76
N ALA A 27 13.18 -15.36 -6.09
CA ALA A 27 14.43 -15.18 -5.36
C ALA A 27 15.05 -13.85 -5.78
N PHE A 28 15.48 -13.07 -4.79
CA PHE A 28 16.18 -11.81 -5.02
C PHE A 28 17.65 -11.94 -4.63
N ASP A 29 18.54 -11.71 -5.60
CA ASP A 29 19.98 -11.66 -5.37
C ASP A 29 20.39 -10.26 -4.90
N GLU A 30 20.70 -10.14 -3.61
CA GLU A 30 21.06 -8.87 -2.98
C GLU A 30 22.41 -8.31 -3.43
N ALA A 31 23.26 -9.10 -4.07
CA ALA A 31 24.53 -8.62 -4.60
C ALA A 31 24.33 -7.92 -5.95
N THR A 32 23.49 -8.48 -6.81
CA THR A 32 23.34 -8.05 -8.21
C THR A 32 22.04 -7.31 -8.50
N GLY A 33 21.00 -7.50 -7.68
CA GLY A 33 19.63 -7.06 -7.95
C GLY A 33 18.88 -8.00 -8.90
N ALA A 34 19.44 -9.16 -9.26
CA ALA A 34 18.81 -10.10 -10.16
C ALA A 34 17.62 -10.81 -9.49
N LEU A 35 16.60 -11.11 -10.29
CA LEU A 35 15.39 -11.81 -9.87
C LEU A 35 15.28 -13.14 -10.60
N GLN A 36 14.84 -14.17 -9.90
CA GLN A 36 14.51 -15.47 -10.48
C GLN A 36 13.15 -15.93 -10.00
N LEU A 37 12.21 -16.19 -10.92
CA LEU A 37 10.92 -16.76 -10.57
C LEU A 37 11.11 -18.14 -9.90
N LEU A 38 10.55 -18.29 -8.71
CA LEU A 38 10.55 -19.54 -7.94
C LEU A 38 9.23 -20.28 -8.11
N LYS A 39 8.12 -19.56 -7.91
CA LYS A 39 6.79 -20.17 -7.79
C LYS A 39 5.70 -19.18 -8.21
N VAL A 40 4.65 -19.73 -8.81
CA VAL A 40 3.34 -19.08 -8.91
C VAL A 40 2.37 -19.86 -8.03
N THR A 41 1.82 -19.20 -7.03
CA THR A 41 0.77 -19.75 -6.17
C THR A 41 -0.58 -19.51 -6.85
N GLU A 42 -0.99 -20.47 -7.67
CA GLU A 42 -2.33 -20.50 -8.27
C GLU A 42 -3.39 -20.79 -7.19
N GLY A 43 -4.64 -20.36 -7.43
CA GLY A 43 -5.74 -20.62 -6.51
C GLY A 43 -5.76 -19.75 -5.25
N ALA A 44 -5.00 -18.65 -5.22
CA ALA A 44 -4.97 -17.67 -4.13
C ALA A 44 -6.20 -16.72 -4.10
N GLY A 45 -7.33 -17.16 -4.66
CA GLY A 45 -8.54 -16.34 -4.85
C GLY A 45 -8.45 -15.37 -6.03
N ILE A 46 -9.51 -14.58 -6.22
CA ILE A 46 -9.57 -13.53 -7.24
C ILE A 46 -8.72 -12.35 -6.78
N ASN A 47 -7.86 -11.85 -7.66
CA ASN A 47 -7.08 -10.63 -7.50
C ASN A 47 -6.40 -10.54 -6.11
N PRO A 48 -5.44 -11.43 -5.78
CA PRO A 48 -4.62 -11.29 -4.57
C PRO A 48 -3.71 -10.05 -4.70
N SER A 49 -4.30 -8.86 -4.64
CA SER A 49 -3.71 -7.64 -5.19
C SER A 49 -2.76 -6.93 -4.22
N TYR A 50 -2.95 -7.11 -2.92
CA TYR A 50 -2.04 -6.56 -1.88
C TYR A 50 -1.47 -7.66 -1.00
N VAL A 51 -0.15 -7.66 -0.81
CA VAL A 51 0.57 -8.60 0.05
C VAL A 51 1.40 -7.86 1.10
N PHE A 52 1.37 -8.33 2.34
CA PHE A 52 2.23 -7.83 3.41
C PHE A 52 2.53 -8.97 4.38
N GLY A 53 3.76 -9.06 4.91
CA GLY A 53 4.13 -10.17 5.77
C GLY A 53 4.99 -9.77 6.97
N SER A 54 5.16 -10.72 7.88
CA SER A 54 6.13 -10.64 8.97
C SER A 54 6.52 -12.04 9.42
N GLY A 55 7.80 -12.21 9.76
CA GLY A 55 8.37 -13.51 10.11
C GLY A 55 8.09 -14.54 9.02
N SER A 56 7.31 -15.57 9.36
CA SER A 56 6.98 -16.69 8.45
C SER A 56 5.58 -16.61 7.84
N THR A 57 4.88 -15.48 7.97
CA THR A 57 3.47 -15.35 7.58
C THR A 57 3.28 -14.22 6.58
N LEU A 58 2.55 -14.50 5.50
CA LEU A 58 2.13 -13.54 4.48
C LEU A 58 0.61 -13.34 4.58
N TYR A 59 0.17 -12.09 4.69
CA TYR A 59 -1.22 -11.69 4.62
C TYR A 59 -1.51 -11.13 3.24
N VAL A 60 -2.63 -11.55 2.67
CA VAL A 60 -3.01 -11.27 1.29
C VAL A 60 -4.47 -10.85 1.27
N VAL A 61 -4.79 -9.75 0.58
CA VAL A 61 -6.18 -9.37 0.32
C VAL A 61 -6.58 -9.72 -1.10
N ASN A 62 -7.82 -10.16 -1.24
CA ASN A 62 -8.47 -10.40 -2.51
C ASN A 62 -9.35 -9.21 -2.85
N GLU A 63 -8.96 -8.46 -3.87
CA GLU A 63 -9.68 -7.29 -4.38
C GLU A 63 -10.81 -7.76 -5.30
N SER A 64 -11.85 -8.30 -4.67
CA SER A 64 -13.02 -8.88 -5.32
C SER A 64 -14.32 -8.36 -4.70
N ASN A 65 -15.42 -8.58 -5.40
CA ASN A 65 -16.78 -8.24 -5.00
C ASN A 65 -17.66 -9.50 -4.97
N GLU A 66 -17.22 -10.50 -4.22
CA GLU A 66 -17.93 -11.78 -4.13
C GLU A 66 -19.13 -11.68 -3.19
N THR A 67 -20.17 -12.48 -3.40
CA THR A 67 -21.33 -12.49 -2.48
C THR A 67 -20.92 -13.00 -1.11
N SER A 68 -21.23 -12.22 -0.07
CA SER A 68 -20.95 -12.59 1.32
C SER A 68 -21.82 -13.79 1.74
N GLN A 69 -21.18 -14.76 2.39
CA GLN A 69 -21.85 -15.89 3.04
C GLN A 69 -22.27 -15.55 4.47
N LEU A 70 -21.59 -14.59 5.10
CA LEU A 70 -21.90 -14.14 6.46
C LEU A 70 -23.04 -13.11 6.49
N HIS A 71 -23.17 -12.31 5.44
CA HIS A 71 -24.14 -11.22 5.31
C HIS A 71 -24.88 -11.33 3.96
N PRO A 72 -25.95 -12.17 3.87
CA PRO A 72 -26.68 -12.36 2.63
C PRO A 72 -27.21 -11.05 2.03
N GLY A 73 -26.90 -10.81 0.76
CA GLY A 73 -27.26 -9.58 0.04
C GLY A 73 -26.16 -8.53 -0.01
N GLU A 74 -25.04 -8.75 0.68
CA GLU A 74 -23.85 -7.89 0.62
C GLU A 74 -22.74 -8.52 -0.23
N GLU A 75 -21.82 -7.68 -0.71
CA GLU A 75 -20.58 -8.09 -1.38
C GLU A 75 -19.39 -7.94 -0.43
N THR A 76 -18.35 -8.76 -0.63
CA THR A 76 -17.16 -8.80 0.22
C THR A 76 -15.91 -9.16 -0.58
N GLY A 77 -14.76 -8.71 -0.10
CA GLY A 77 -13.46 -9.26 -0.44
C GLY A 77 -13.02 -10.29 0.60
N PHE A 78 -11.74 -10.67 0.55
CA PHE A 78 -11.16 -11.59 1.51
C PHE A 78 -9.81 -11.13 2.00
N VAL A 79 -9.47 -11.54 3.22
CA VAL A 79 -8.11 -11.54 3.73
C VAL A 79 -7.71 -12.97 4.05
N THR A 80 -6.55 -13.37 3.55
CA THR A 80 -6.01 -14.72 3.68
C THR A 80 -4.62 -14.64 4.29
N ALA A 81 -4.36 -15.45 5.32
CA ALA A 81 -3.04 -15.65 5.86
C ALA A 81 -2.45 -16.93 5.28
N TYR A 82 -1.20 -16.86 4.86
CA TYR A 82 -0.40 -17.96 4.34
C TYR A 82 0.86 -18.14 5.19
N LYS A 83 1.21 -19.39 5.47
CA LYS A 83 2.55 -19.75 5.94
C LYS A 83 3.51 -19.71 4.75
N MET A 84 4.58 -18.94 4.88
CA MET A 84 5.69 -18.91 3.93
C MET A 84 6.60 -20.12 4.14
N GLY A 85 6.82 -20.87 3.07
CA GLY A 85 7.69 -22.05 3.01
C GLY A 85 8.97 -21.78 2.20
N LYS A 86 9.71 -22.86 1.92
CA LYS A 86 10.91 -22.78 1.06
C LYS A 86 10.51 -22.49 -0.38
N ASP A 87 11.43 -21.89 -1.13
CA ASP A 87 11.29 -21.67 -2.58
C ASP A 87 9.98 -20.98 -2.99
N GLY A 88 9.49 -20.06 -2.15
CA GLY A 88 8.27 -19.30 -2.40
C GLY A 88 6.96 -20.07 -2.16
N GLU A 89 6.99 -21.24 -1.53
CA GLU A 89 5.77 -21.97 -1.17
C GLU A 89 4.88 -21.16 -0.23
N LEU A 90 3.57 -21.20 -0.47
CA LEU A 90 2.54 -20.60 0.38
C LEU A 90 1.51 -21.65 0.76
N THR A 91 1.32 -21.86 2.06
CA THR A 91 0.27 -22.75 2.59
C THR A 91 -0.78 -21.90 3.28
N GLN A 92 -2.03 -21.92 2.80
CA GLN A 92 -3.12 -21.18 3.43
C GLN A 92 -3.35 -21.68 4.86
N ILE A 93 -3.36 -20.77 5.84
CA ILE A 93 -3.61 -21.09 7.25
C ILE A 93 -4.92 -20.52 7.78
N SER A 94 -5.43 -19.43 7.20
CA SER A 94 -6.77 -18.91 7.48
C SER A 94 -7.26 -18.03 6.35
N ARG A 95 -8.58 -17.90 6.19
CA ARG A 95 -9.23 -16.98 5.25
C ARG A 95 -10.52 -16.45 5.87
N HIS A 96 -10.75 -15.15 5.75
CA HIS A 96 -11.94 -14.47 6.27
C HIS A 96 -12.52 -13.50 5.26
N GLU A 97 -13.84 -13.33 5.29
CA GLU A 97 -14.51 -12.21 4.60
C GLU A 97 -14.11 -10.89 5.26
N THR A 98 -14.01 -9.83 4.44
CA THR A 98 -13.59 -8.50 4.88
C THR A 98 -14.74 -7.57 5.26
N GLY A 99 -15.98 -7.94 4.94
CA GLY A 99 -17.18 -7.15 5.24
C GLY A 99 -17.39 -5.93 4.34
N GLY A 100 -16.53 -5.77 3.32
CA GLY A 100 -16.64 -4.79 2.25
C GLY A 100 -15.95 -5.30 0.99
N SER A 101 -16.37 -4.83 -0.18
CA SER A 101 -15.83 -5.28 -1.47
C SER A 101 -14.54 -4.57 -1.85
N TYR A 102 -13.80 -5.12 -2.82
CA TYR A 102 -12.54 -4.60 -3.33
C TYR A 102 -11.54 -4.28 -2.21
N SER A 103 -11.28 -5.26 -1.35
CA SER A 103 -10.23 -5.19 -0.33
C SER A 103 -8.87 -5.01 -0.99
N CYS A 104 -8.25 -3.85 -0.78
CA CYS A 104 -7.15 -3.38 -1.62
C CYS A 104 -5.85 -3.12 -0.86
N HIS A 105 -5.86 -3.22 0.47
CA HIS A 105 -4.66 -3.01 1.28
C HIS A 105 -4.74 -3.76 2.61
N VAL A 106 -3.60 -4.26 3.08
CA VAL A 106 -3.44 -4.91 4.39
C VAL A 106 -2.24 -4.35 5.13
N ALA A 107 -2.35 -4.13 6.43
CA ALA A 107 -1.25 -3.68 7.28
C ALA A 107 -1.22 -4.44 8.61
N LEU A 108 0.00 -4.69 9.11
CA LEU A 108 0.22 -5.37 10.39
C LEU A 108 0.58 -4.35 11.48
N SER A 109 0.01 -4.54 12.67
CA SER A 109 0.34 -3.70 13.83
C SER A 109 1.81 -3.86 14.25
N PRO A 110 2.41 -2.87 14.94
CA PRO A 110 3.84 -2.91 15.27
C PRO A 110 4.27 -4.14 16.08
N ASN A 111 3.37 -4.65 16.93
CA ASN A 111 3.60 -5.85 17.73
C ASN A 111 3.21 -7.16 17.02
N GLY A 112 2.61 -7.08 15.83
CA GLY A 112 2.13 -8.25 15.08
C GLY A 112 0.82 -8.84 15.58
N ASP A 113 0.15 -8.19 16.54
CA ASP A 113 -1.05 -8.71 17.19
C ASP A 113 -2.34 -8.51 16.37
N PHE A 114 -2.32 -7.61 15.39
CA PHE A 114 -3.50 -7.25 14.61
C PHE A 114 -3.16 -6.99 13.15
N VAL A 115 -4.06 -7.40 12.27
CA VAL A 115 -4.07 -7.06 10.85
C VAL A 115 -5.26 -6.15 10.57
N SER A 116 -5.00 -5.01 9.94
CA SER A 116 -6.03 -4.10 9.42
C SER A 116 -6.19 -4.29 7.91
N VAL A 117 -7.42 -4.22 7.42
CA VAL A 117 -7.76 -4.38 6.00
C VAL A 117 -8.62 -3.21 5.53
N ALA A 118 -8.18 -2.54 4.47
CA ALA A 118 -8.93 -1.48 3.80
C ALA A 118 -9.78 -2.06 2.66
N ASN A 119 -11.05 -1.68 2.62
CA ASN A 119 -12.00 -2.04 1.57
C ASN A 119 -12.36 -0.79 0.77
N TYR A 120 -11.94 -0.75 -0.49
CA TYR A 120 -12.21 0.37 -1.39
C TYR A 120 -13.70 0.44 -1.73
N GLY A 121 -14.30 -0.72 -2.02
CA GLY A 121 -15.72 -0.88 -2.28
C GLY A 121 -16.53 -0.76 -0.99
N GLY A 122 -17.48 0.18 -0.98
CA GLY A 122 -18.33 0.46 0.18
C GLY A 122 -17.63 1.22 1.31
N GLY A 123 -16.38 1.67 1.13
CA GLY A 123 -15.66 2.52 2.07
C GLY A 123 -15.62 1.95 3.49
N SER A 124 -14.80 0.94 3.74
CA SER A 124 -14.74 0.33 5.08
C SER A 124 -13.36 -0.16 5.49
N LEU A 125 -13.21 -0.41 6.79
CA LEU A 125 -12.01 -0.92 7.43
C LEU A 125 -12.39 -2.07 8.36
N SER A 126 -11.62 -3.16 8.32
CA SER A 126 -11.79 -4.32 9.22
C SER A 126 -10.51 -4.61 10.00
N LEU A 127 -10.66 -5.08 11.25
CA LEU A 127 -9.55 -5.42 12.15
C LEU A 127 -9.62 -6.89 12.56
N TYR A 128 -8.51 -7.61 12.39
CA TYR A 128 -8.37 -9.04 12.68
C TYR A 128 -7.29 -9.27 13.73
N PRO A 129 -7.60 -9.91 14.87
CA PRO A 129 -6.57 -10.40 15.78
C PRO A 129 -5.73 -11.50 15.13
N VAL A 130 -4.42 -11.47 15.39
CA VAL A 130 -3.47 -12.48 14.90
C VAL A 130 -3.23 -13.52 15.99
N ASN A 131 -3.35 -14.79 15.65
CA ASN A 131 -3.04 -15.90 16.52
C ASN A 131 -1.52 -16.16 16.55
N ALA A 132 -1.05 -16.92 17.54
CA ALA A 132 0.37 -17.20 17.71
C ALA A 132 1.04 -17.93 16.52
N ASP A 133 0.27 -18.65 15.69
CA ASP A 133 0.76 -19.31 14.48
C ASP A 133 0.75 -18.40 13.23
N GLY A 134 0.28 -17.15 13.37
CA GLY A 134 0.09 -16.17 12.31
C GLY A 134 -1.26 -16.27 11.60
N SER A 135 -2.13 -17.22 11.96
CA SER A 135 -3.49 -17.27 11.42
C SER A 135 -4.32 -16.10 11.96
N LEU A 136 -5.32 -15.67 11.21
CA LEU A 136 -6.26 -14.63 11.63
C LEU A 136 -7.42 -15.25 12.39
N ALA A 137 -7.80 -14.66 13.53
CA ALA A 137 -9.09 -14.89 14.15
C ALA A 137 -10.20 -14.15 13.37
N PRO A 138 -11.49 -14.43 13.60
CA PRO A 138 -12.57 -13.62 13.05
C PRO A 138 -12.38 -12.13 13.38
N ALA A 139 -12.89 -11.25 12.52
CA ALA A 139 -12.78 -9.81 12.70
C ALA A 139 -13.27 -9.40 14.11
N SER A 140 -12.46 -8.63 14.84
CA SER A 140 -12.85 -8.08 16.14
C SER A 140 -13.52 -6.72 16.03
N ASP A 141 -13.37 -6.06 14.88
CA ASP A 141 -13.96 -4.75 14.61
C ASP A 141 -14.15 -4.51 13.11
N HIS A 142 -15.16 -3.70 12.76
CA HIS A 142 -15.48 -3.29 11.39
C HIS A 142 -16.13 -1.91 11.39
N HIS A 143 -15.62 -1.01 10.56
CA HIS A 143 -16.08 0.37 10.44
C HIS A 143 -16.44 0.66 8.98
N ARG A 144 -17.68 1.11 8.75
CA ARG A 144 -18.15 1.62 7.45
C ARG A 144 -18.16 3.14 7.49
N PHE A 145 -17.76 3.75 6.39
CA PHE A 145 -17.68 5.20 6.25
C PHE A 145 -18.69 5.67 5.19
N GLU A 146 -19.31 6.79 5.49
CA GLU A 146 -20.26 7.44 4.59
C GLU A 146 -19.75 8.83 4.20
N GLY A 147 -20.31 9.35 3.11
CA GLY A 147 -20.00 10.67 2.59
C GLY A 147 -19.31 10.61 1.24
N ALA A 148 -19.17 11.78 0.64
CA ALA A 148 -18.61 11.99 -0.68
C ALA A 148 -18.06 13.42 -0.70
N SER A 149 -16.82 13.64 -1.14
CA SER A 149 -16.33 15.00 -1.32
C SER A 149 -16.93 15.66 -2.56
N MET A 150 -17.31 14.84 -3.56
CA MET A 150 -17.82 15.27 -4.86
C MET A 150 -16.89 16.23 -5.62
N ALA A 151 -15.64 16.40 -5.19
CA ALA A 151 -14.69 17.28 -5.86
C ALA A 151 -14.29 16.72 -7.23
N ILE A 152 -14.18 15.39 -7.34
CA ILE A 152 -14.08 14.64 -8.60
C ILE A 152 -15.19 13.59 -8.62
N PRO A 153 -16.38 13.91 -9.17
CA PRO A 153 -17.58 13.08 -9.05
C PRO A 153 -17.42 11.63 -9.52
N GLU A 154 -16.53 11.33 -10.47
CA GLU A 154 -16.31 9.98 -10.98
C GLU A 154 -15.40 9.11 -10.08
N ARG A 155 -14.81 9.70 -9.05
CA ARG A 155 -13.85 9.05 -8.14
C ARG A 155 -14.13 9.27 -6.66
N GLN A 156 -15.04 10.19 -6.33
CA GLN A 156 -15.30 10.70 -4.99
C GLN A 156 -16.81 10.86 -4.73
N GLU A 157 -17.61 9.98 -5.32
CA GLU A 157 -19.06 9.87 -5.14
C GLU A 157 -19.48 9.15 -3.85
N ALA A 158 -18.53 8.46 -3.22
CA ALA A 158 -18.70 7.76 -1.96
C ALA A 158 -17.34 7.66 -1.24
N SER A 159 -17.34 7.17 0.01
CA SER A 159 -16.10 6.83 0.72
C SER A 159 -15.37 5.66 0.05
N HIS A 160 -14.05 5.77 -0.02
CA HIS A 160 -13.15 4.76 -0.58
C HIS A 160 -11.90 4.65 0.30
N ILE A 161 -11.95 3.78 1.31
CA ILE A 161 -10.78 3.52 2.17
C ILE A 161 -9.75 2.75 1.35
N HIS A 162 -8.64 3.40 1.02
CA HIS A 162 -7.64 2.84 0.13
C HIS A 162 -6.48 2.18 0.88
N SER A 163 -6.12 2.67 2.07
CA SER A 163 -5.08 2.04 2.89
C SER A 163 -5.24 2.35 4.36
N THR A 164 -4.53 1.58 5.19
CA THR A 164 -4.30 1.91 6.59
C THR A 164 -2.82 1.81 6.92
N ALA A 165 -2.36 2.64 7.85
CA ALA A 165 -1.00 2.59 8.37
C ALA A 165 -1.01 2.70 9.89
N TRP A 166 -0.25 1.83 10.54
CA TRP A 166 -0.19 1.79 12.00
C TRP A 166 0.67 2.93 12.54
N THR A 167 0.14 3.62 13.53
CA THR A 167 0.85 4.58 14.37
C THR A 167 1.25 3.87 15.68
N PRO A 168 2.07 4.48 16.55
CA PRO A 168 2.49 3.85 17.80
C PRO A 168 1.34 3.43 18.74
N THR A 169 0.15 4.03 18.62
CA THR A 169 -0.98 3.85 19.54
C THR A 169 -2.26 3.33 18.86
N GLY A 170 -2.26 3.22 17.54
CA GLY A 170 -3.45 2.93 16.74
C GLY A 170 -3.13 2.95 15.25
N LEU A 171 -4.00 3.53 14.43
CA LEU A 171 -3.78 3.60 12.99
C LEU A 171 -4.41 4.84 12.38
N VAL A 172 -3.98 5.15 11.17
CA VAL A 172 -4.64 6.09 10.27
C VAL A 172 -5.17 5.37 9.04
N ALA A 173 -6.25 5.88 8.45
CA ALA A 173 -6.86 5.35 7.24
C ALA A 173 -7.03 6.45 6.20
N ALA A 174 -6.63 6.17 4.96
CA ALA A 174 -6.77 7.09 3.83
C ALA A 174 -8.12 6.85 3.16
N ASP A 175 -9.01 7.84 3.23
CA ASP A 175 -10.26 7.85 2.49
C ASP A 175 -10.14 8.75 1.27
N LEU A 176 -9.91 8.11 0.12
CA LEU A 176 -9.79 8.78 -1.17
C LEU A 176 -11.06 9.54 -1.53
N GLY A 177 -12.21 8.93 -1.22
CA GLY A 177 -13.52 9.38 -1.67
C GLY A 177 -14.08 10.57 -0.90
N THR A 178 -13.60 10.80 0.33
CA THR A 178 -14.05 11.93 1.16
C THR A 178 -12.98 13.00 1.40
N ASP A 179 -11.81 12.87 0.79
CA ASP A 179 -10.63 13.73 1.03
C ASP A 179 -10.24 13.76 2.52
N ARG A 180 -10.26 12.60 3.19
CA ARG A 180 -10.00 12.51 4.63
C ARG A 180 -8.92 11.51 4.98
N VAL A 181 -8.16 11.84 6.02
CA VAL A 181 -7.33 10.89 6.76
C VAL A 181 -7.98 10.64 8.11
N VAL A 182 -8.61 9.48 8.28
CA VAL A 182 -9.28 9.08 9.53
C VAL A 182 -8.23 8.60 10.52
N GLN A 183 -8.41 8.90 11.80
CA GLN A 183 -7.48 8.56 12.87
C GLN A 183 -8.16 7.71 13.93
N TYR A 184 -7.49 6.65 14.36
CA TYR A 184 -7.97 5.74 15.39
C TYR A 184 -6.90 5.47 16.44
N LYS A 185 -7.37 5.26 17.67
CA LYS A 185 -6.59 4.63 18.73
C LYS A 185 -6.99 3.16 18.88
N LEU A 186 -6.03 2.27 19.12
CA LEU A 186 -6.33 0.88 19.45
C LEU A 186 -6.64 0.74 20.94
N ASP A 187 -7.83 0.22 21.28
CA ASP A 187 -8.09 -0.38 22.58
C ASP A 187 -7.74 -1.88 22.52
N ALA A 188 -6.54 -2.23 22.97
CA ALA A 188 -6.05 -3.60 22.96
C ALA A 188 -6.85 -4.55 23.88
N THR A 189 -7.57 -4.02 24.88
CA THR A 189 -8.37 -4.84 25.79
C THR A 189 -9.65 -5.30 25.11
N SER A 190 -10.37 -4.37 24.48
CA SER A 190 -11.59 -4.69 23.72
C SER A 190 -11.30 -5.18 22.30
N LYS A 191 -10.06 -5.03 21.81
CA LYS A 191 -9.61 -5.35 20.45
C LYS A 191 -10.34 -4.53 19.38
N LYS A 192 -10.59 -3.26 19.67
CA LYS A 192 -11.36 -2.34 18.83
C LYS A 192 -10.62 -1.05 18.57
N LEU A 193 -11.01 -0.39 17.48
CA LEU A 193 -10.56 0.94 17.12
C LEU A 193 -11.51 1.98 17.75
N VAL A 194 -10.92 2.95 18.43
CA VAL A 194 -11.62 4.09 19.03
C VAL A 194 -11.39 5.29 18.13
N ASP A 195 -12.47 5.84 17.57
CA ASP A 195 -12.44 6.99 16.65
C ASP A 195 -11.81 8.22 17.34
N GLU A 196 -10.83 8.81 16.69
CA GLU A 196 -10.13 10.02 17.13
C GLU A 196 -10.31 11.21 16.17
N GLY A 197 -11.27 11.10 15.25
CA GLY A 197 -11.61 12.09 14.24
C GLY A 197 -10.85 11.90 12.94
N PHE A 198 -10.83 12.94 12.12
CA PHE A 198 -10.17 12.93 10.82
C PHE A 198 -9.48 14.26 10.52
N ILE A 199 -8.53 14.22 9.59
CA ILE A 199 -7.93 15.38 8.95
C ILE A 199 -8.58 15.56 7.59
N THR A 200 -8.99 16.79 7.27
CA THR A 200 -9.48 17.14 5.94
C THR A 200 -8.30 17.50 5.06
N SER A 201 -8.12 16.78 3.96
CA SER A 201 -7.14 17.08 2.93
C SER A 201 -7.71 18.13 1.95
N PRO A 202 -6.89 18.75 1.09
CA PRO A 202 -7.39 19.62 0.03
C PRO A 202 -8.48 18.91 -0.81
N ALA A 203 -9.51 19.64 -1.21
CA ALA A 203 -10.61 19.06 -1.99
C ALA A 203 -10.09 18.52 -3.33
N GLY A 204 -10.43 17.27 -3.65
CA GLY A 204 -9.96 16.58 -4.86
C GLY A 204 -8.54 16.02 -4.75
N SER A 205 -7.96 15.93 -3.55
CA SER A 205 -6.63 15.34 -3.34
C SER A 205 -6.68 13.81 -3.39
N GLY A 206 -7.67 13.20 -2.76
CA GLY A 206 -7.83 11.77 -2.66
C GLY A 206 -6.64 11.07 -1.97
N PRO A 207 -6.50 11.17 -0.64
CA PRO A 207 -5.48 10.45 0.12
C PRO A 207 -5.46 8.96 -0.23
N ARG A 208 -4.27 8.38 -0.43
CA ARG A 208 -4.12 7.00 -0.92
C ARG A 208 -3.31 6.12 0.03
N HIS A 209 -2.00 6.34 0.12
CA HIS A 209 -1.04 5.55 0.91
C HIS A 209 -0.25 6.43 1.88
N PHE A 210 0.45 5.80 2.83
CA PHE A 210 1.22 6.48 3.87
C PHE A 210 2.66 5.98 3.92
N ALA A 211 3.60 6.88 4.18
CA ALA A 211 4.90 6.54 4.73
C ALA A 211 5.09 7.28 6.06
N LEU A 212 5.05 6.53 7.17
CA LEU A 212 5.12 7.08 8.52
C LEU A 212 6.49 6.83 9.15
N SER A 213 6.99 7.81 9.90
CA SER A 213 8.17 7.64 10.76
C SER A 213 7.93 8.25 12.13
N PRO A 214 7.63 7.42 13.15
CA PRO A 214 7.56 7.86 14.55
C PRO A 214 8.90 8.41 15.06
N GLU A 215 10.02 7.91 14.55
CA GLU A 215 11.35 8.38 14.90
C GLU A 215 11.59 9.83 14.45
N LEU A 216 11.20 10.14 13.21
CA LEU A 216 11.28 11.51 12.67
C LEU A 216 10.11 12.39 13.13
N GLY A 217 9.04 11.80 13.67
CA GLY A 217 7.83 12.50 14.06
C GLY A 217 7.06 13.08 12.86
N VAL A 218 6.98 12.32 11.76
CA VAL A 218 6.31 12.75 10.51
C VAL A 218 5.51 11.63 9.87
N GLY A 219 4.43 12.00 9.19
CA GLY A 219 3.72 11.15 8.22
C GLY A 219 3.64 11.83 6.85
N TYR A 220 4.01 11.09 5.81
CA TYR A 220 3.85 11.48 4.42
C TYR A 220 2.64 10.76 3.84
N VAL A 221 1.66 11.53 3.34
CA VAL A 221 0.43 11.00 2.74
C VAL A 221 0.48 11.29 1.25
N ILE A 222 0.52 10.25 0.43
CA ILE A 222 0.43 10.42 -1.02
C ILE A 222 -1.04 10.54 -1.43
N ASN A 223 -1.34 11.55 -2.23
CA ASN A 223 -2.67 11.91 -2.69
C ASN A 223 -2.80 11.55 -4.17
N GLU A 224 -3.73 10.63 -4.47
CA GLU A 224 -3.88 10.01 -5.78
C GLU A 224 -4.27 11.00 -6.86
N LEU A 225 -5.27 11.83 -6.57
CA LEU A 225 -6.07 12.52 -7.58
C LEU A 225 -5.44 13.86 -7.97
N ASP A 226 -4.77 14.55 -7.03
CA ASP A 226 -4.06 15.81 -7.29
C ASP A 226 -2.55 15.65 -7.49
N ASN A 227 -2.04 14.41 -7.41
CA ASN A 227 -0.63 14.08 -7.59
C ASN A 227 0.29 14.84 -6.63
N THR A 228 -0.02 14.80 -5.34
CA THR A 228 0.77 15.45 -4.29
C THR A 228 1.15 14.51 -3.14
N VAL A 229 2.11 14.95 -2.33
CA VAL A 229 2.41 14.40 -1.01
C VAL A 229 2.13 15.48 0.02
N SER A 230 1.23 15.19 0.97
CA SER A 230 1.00 16.00 2.16
C SER A 230 1.91 15.56 3.30
N VAL A 231 2.61 16.51 3.92
CA VAL A 231 3.52 16.27 5.05
C VAL A 231 2.85 16.68 6.36
N TYR A 232 2.62 15.74 7.26
CA TYR A 232 1.99 15.99 8.56
C TYR A 232 2.95 15.69 9.71
N PRO A 233 2.97 16.51 10.78
CA PRO A 233 3.68 16.13 11.98
C PRO A 233 2.98 14.92 12.62
N LEU A 234 3.75 13.95 13.10
CA LEU A 234 3.26 12.77 13.82
C LEU A 234 3.73 12.86 15.27
N ASP A 235 2.79 12.94 16.20
CA ASP A 235 3.08 12.85 17.63
C ASP A 235 3.34 11.39 18.01
N ALA A 236 4.60 11.05 18.31
CA ALA A 236 4.98 9.68 18.66
C ALA A 236 4.36 9.17 19.97
N LYS A 237 3.89 10.05 20.86
CA LYS A 237 3.25 9.65 22.13
C LYS A 237 1.77 9.37 21.95
N THR A 238 1.08 10.23 21.21
CA THR A 238 -0.37 10.08 21.00
C THR A 238 -0.69 9.24 19.77
N GLY A 239 0.24 9.12 18.84
CA GLY A 239 0.08 8.45 17.54
C GLY A 239 -0.76 9.25 16.55
N LYS A 240 -1.01 10.54 16.80
CA LYS A 240 -1.84 11.40 15.95
C LYS A 240 -1.02 12.16 14.93
N LEU A 241 -1.56 12.26 13.72
CA LEU A 241 -1.14 13.25 12.74
C LEU A 241 -1.73 14.62 13.09
N GLY A 242 -0.95 15.68 12.86
CA GLY A 242 -1.40 17.06 13.05
C GLY A 242 -2.55 17.41 12.13
N SER A 243 -3.41 18.34 12.56
CA SER A 243 -4.60 18.75 11.80
C SER A 243 -4.29 19.50 10.50
N GLU A 244 -3.09 20.06 10.38
CA GLU A 244 -2.65 20.86 9.24
C GLU A 244 -1.38 20.25 8.64
N ALA A 245 -1.30 20.24 7.31
CA ALA A 245 -0.09 19.83 6.61
C ALA A 245 0.97 20.92 6.75
N LEU A 246 2.21 20.53 7.06
CA LEU A 246 3.37 21.41 6.99
C LEU A 246 3.64 21.83 5.55
N GLN A 247 3.41 20.92 4.60
CA GLN A 247 3.69 21.09 3.18
C GLN A 247 2.75 20.21 2.37
N VAL A 248 2.40 20.68 1.17
CA VAL A 248 1.85 19.87 0.09
C VAL A 248 2.78 20.08 -1.12
N ILE A 249 3.31 19.00 -1.69
CA ILE A 249 4.30 19.05 -2.77
C ILE A 249 3.92 18.07 -3.88
N SER A 250 4.09 18.45 -5.15
CA SER A 250 3.69 17.59 -6.28
C SER A 250 4.65 16.42 -6.50
N THR A 251 4.10 15.27 -6.92
CA THR A 251 4.82 14.08 -7.45
C THR A 251 5.23 14.22 -8.90
N LEU A 252 4.75 15.26 -9.58
CA LEU A 252 5.04 15.53 -10.97
C LEU A 252 6.18 16.55 -11.13
N PRO A 253 6.91 16.50 -12.25
CA PRO A 253 7.83 17.58 -12.62
C PRO A 253 7.13 18.94 -12.67
N LYS A 254 7.87 20.02 -12.34
CA LYS A 254 7.36 21.41 -12.23
C LYS A 254 6.57 21.90 -13.45
N ASP A 255 6.85 21.37 -14.63
CA ASP A 255 6.22 21.76 -15.89
C ASP A 255 5.57 20.55 -16.60
N TYR A 256 5.07 19.58 -15.83
CA TYR A 256 4.41 18.40 -16.40
C TYR A 256 3.16 18.79 -17.19
N SER A 257 3.18 18.46 -18.49
CA SER A 257 2.07 18.69 -19.42
C SER A 257 1.63 17.39 -20.10
N GLY A 258 1.91 16.25 -19.48
CA GLY A 258 1.55 14.92 -20.00
C GLY A 258 0.09 14.55 -19.73
N PRO A 259 -0.28 13.28 -19.99
CA PRO A 259 -1.60 12.75 -19.66
C PRO A 259 -1.96 12.92 -18.18
N ALA A 260 -3.25 12.84 -17.86
CA ALA A 260 -3.72 12.82 -16.48
C ALA A 260 -3.02 11.70 -15.70
N ALA A 261 -2.24 12.09 -14.70
CA ALA A 261 -1.47 11.19 -13.85
C ALA A 261 -2.24 10.88 -12.57
N LEU A 262 -1.94 9.74 -11.95
CA LEU A 262 -2.49 9.38 -10.64
C LEU A 262 -1.40 8.80 -9.74
N ALA A 263 -1.11 9.47 -8.63
CA ALA A 263 -0.13 8.98 -7.68
C ALA A 263 -0.55 7.59 -7.13
N SER A 264 0.43 6.74 -6.83
CA SER A 264 0.18 5.38 -6.35
C SER A 264 0.81 5.17 -4.98
N ASP A 265 2.12 4.97 -4.93
CA ASP A 265 2.74 4.42 -3.74
C ASP A 265 3.87 5.29 -3.20
N ILE A 266 4.18 5.18 -1.91
CA ILE A 266 5.12 6.05 -1.20
C ILE A 266 5.90 5.30 -0.13
N HIS A 267 7.23 5.46 -0.12
CA HIS A 267 8.10 4.83 0.86
C HIS A 267 9.20 5.77 1.36
N ILE A 268 9.54 5.64 2.64
CA ILE A 268 10.74 6.26 3.20
C ILE A 268 11.93 5.33 2.96
N SER A 269 13.06 5.90 2.55
CA SER A 269 14.32 5.18 2.41
C SER A 269 14.75 4.50 3.72
N THR A 270 15.48 3.39 3.63
CA THR A 270 15.96 2.63 4.82
C THR A 270 16.83 3.43 5.78
N ASN A 271 17.48 4.50 5.32
CA ASN A 271 18.29 5.40 6.14
C ASN A 271 17.53 6.64 6.65
N GLY A 272 16.23 6.75 6.36
CA GLY A 272 15.37 7.85 6.81
C GLY A 272 15.69 9.22 6.18
N LYS A 273 16.50 9.29 5.11
CA LYS A 273 16.90 10.56 4.49
C LYS A 273 16.08 10.97 3.26
N PHE A 274 15.37 10.03 2.64
CA PHE A 274 14.62 10.25 1.39
C PHE A 274 13.22 9.65 1.43
N VAL A 275 12.35 10.19 0.57
CA VAL A 275 11.03 9.64 0.24
C VAL A 275 10.97 9.37 -1.26
N TYR A 276 10.44 8.21 -1.63
CA TYR A 276 10.15 7.84 -3.02
C TYR A 276 8.64 7.79 -3.22
N ALA A 277 8.15 8.37 -4.31
CA ALA A 277 6.73 8.38 -4.65
C ALA A 277 6.52 7.96 -6.11
N ALA A 278 5.73 6.90 -6.32
CA ALA A 278 5.38 6.43 -7.65
C ALA A 278 4.12 7.13 -8.19
N THR A 279 4.10 7.40 -9.49
CA THR A 279 2.96 8.03 -10.17
C THR A 279 2.60 7.29 -11.46
N ARG A 280 1.35 6.83 -11.54
CA ARG A 280 0.77 6.14 -12.70
C ARG A 280 0.46 7.13 -13.81
N PHE A 281 0.46 6.63 -15.04
CA PHE A 281 0.18 7.35 -16.29
C PHE A 281 1.16 8.50 -16.65
N SER A 282 1.96 8.98 -15.70
CA SER A 282 3.26 9.60 -15.97
C SER A 282 4.40 8.58 -15.97
N HIS A 283 4.20 7.41 -15.35
CA HIS A 283 5.15 6.28 -15.30
C HIS A 283 6.49 6.68 -14.68
N THR A 284 6.42 7.35 -13.52
CA THR A 284 7.59 7.93 -12.86
C THR A 284 7.70 7.59 -11.39
N ILE A 285 8.93 7.71 -10.87
CA ILE A 285 9.23 7.78 -9.44
C ILE A 285 9.85 9.14 -9.15
N ALA A 286 9.21 9.90 -8.27
CA ALA A 286 9.78 11.11 -7.69
C ALA A 286 10.60 10.77 -6.45
N THR A 287 11.79 11.34 -6.36
CA THR A 287 12.68 11.25 -5.19
C THR A 287 12.71 12.58 -4.48
N TYR A 288 12.48 12.56 -3.17
CA TYR A 288 12.58 13.73 -2.31
C TYR A 288 13.62 13.52 -1.23
N LYS A 289 14.36 14.58 -0.92
CA LYS A 289 15.18 14.66 0.29
C LYS A 289 14.32 15.11 1.45
N ILE A 290 14.44 14.43 2.59
CA ILE A 290 13.84 14.84 3.85
C ILE A 290 14.75 15.92 4.46
N LEU A 291 14.18 17.12 4.65
CA LEU A 291 14.84 18.25 5.29
C LEU A 291 14.84 18.12 6.82
N PRO A 292 15.67 18.87 7.56
CA PRO A 292 15.71 18.81 9.02
C PRO A 292 14.37 19.11 9.73
N ASP A 293 13.47 19.84 9.08
CA ASP A 293 12.11 20.12 9.56
C ASP A 293 11.06 19.15 9.01
N THR A 294 11.50 18.02 8.45
CA THR A 294 10.71 16.92 7.84
C THR A 294 10.01 17.24 6.52
N ARG A 295 10.09 18.49 6.04
CA ARG A 295 9.62 18.86 4.70
C ARG A 295 10.42 18.14 3.62
N LEU A 296 9.84 18.06 2.44
CA LEU A 296 10.40 17.40 1.27
C LEU A 296 10.94 18.43 0.26
N GLU A 297 12.15 18.18 -0.22
CA GLU A 297 12.76 18.88 -1.35
C GLU A 297 12.89 17.89 -2.53
N LEU A 298 12.31 18.23 -3.69
CA LEU A 298 12.39 17.38 -4.88
C LEU A 298 13.84 17.29 -5.38
N VAL A 299 14.35 16.06 -5.49
CA VAL A 299 15.70 15.75 -6.00
C VAL A 299 15.65 15.46 -7.50
N GLU A 300 14.79 14.53 -7.90
CA GLU A 300 14.62 14.13 -9.29
C GLU A 300 13.28 13.40 -9.50
N VAL A 301 12.90 13.27 -10.77
CA VAL A 301 11.80 12.43 -11.22
C VAL A 301 12.32 11.58 -12.38
N VAL A 302 12.26 10.26 -12.25
CA VAL A 302 12.81 9.30 -13.23
C VAL A 302 11.72 8.35 -13.73
N PRO A 303 11.82 7.83 -14.97
CA PRO A 303 10.86 6.86 -15.48
C PRO A 303 10.98 5.51 -14.76
N THR A 304 9.86 4.79 -14.65
CA THR A 304 9.79 3.44 -14.05
C THR A 304 10.25 2.32 -14.96
N HIS A 305 10.48 2.59 -16.24
CA HIS A 305 10.79 1.61 -17.29
C HIS A 305 9.67 0.61 -17.65
N GLY A 306 8.51 0.72 -16.99
CA GLY A 306 7.26 0.09 -17.38
C GLY A 306 6.05 0.96 -17.05
N ASP A 307 4.85 0.55 -17.48
CA ASP A 307 3.65 1.36 -17.39
C ASP A 307 2.80 1.04 -16.15
N THR A 308 2.15 2.08 -15.64
CA THR A 308 1.29 2.07 -14.44
C THR A 308 1.99 1.45 -13.23
N PRO A 309 3.04 2.12 -12.69
CA PRO A 309 3.73 1.66 -11.47
C PRO A 309 2.75 1.64 -10.29
N ARG A 310 2.27 0.45 -9.92
CA ARG A 310 1.21 0.29 -8.93
C ARG A 310 1.75 0.33 -7.51
N ASP A 311 2.98 -0.14 -7.33
CA ASP A 311 3.67 -0.29 -6.06
C ASP A 311 5.18 -0.18 -6.27
N ILE A 312 5.88 0.34 -5.27
CA ILE A 312 7.33 0.33 -5.18
C ILE A 312 7.75 -0.31 -3.86
N LEU A 313 8.95 -0.87 -3.80
CA LEU A 313 9.48 -1.46 -2.58
C LEU A 313 10.90 -0.98 -2.37
N VAL A 314 11.16 -0.41 -1.19
CA VAL A 314 12.52 -0.08 -0.76
C VAL A 314 13.07 -1.25 0.06
N TYR A 315 14.21 -1.79 -0.38
CA TYR A 315 14.89 -2.86 0.32
C TYR A 315 16.40 -2.65 0.28
N LYS A 316 17.01 -2.37 1.45
CA LYS A 316 18.41 -1.94 1.56
C LYS A 316 18.66 -0.70 0.68
N ASP A 317 19.57 -0.80 -0.29
CA ASP A 317 19.88 0.21 -1.30
C ASP A 317 19.21 -0.08 -2.65
N PHE A 318 18.25 -1.01 -2.70
CA PHE A 318 17.42 -1.25 -3.88
C PHE A 318 16.07 -0.57 -3.76
N LEU A 319 15.57 -0.14 -4.92
CA LEU A 319 14.17 0.19 -5.13
C LEU A 319 13.65 -0.70 -6.25
N LEU A 320 12.59 -1.45 -5.97
CA LEU A 320 11.91 -2.29 -6.94
C LEU A 320 10.60 -1.59 -7.33
N ALA A 321 10.22 -1.66 -8.60
CA ALA A 321 8.97 -1.11 -9.10
C ALA A 321 8.21 -2.19 -9.88
N VAL A 322 6.92 -2.34 -9.60
CA VAL A 322 6.03 -3.20 -10.39
C VAL A 322 5.12 -2.37 -11.27
N SER A 323 5.11 -2.70 -12.56
CA SER A 323 4.36 -1.99 -13.58
C SER A 323 3.20 -2.85 -14.07
N GLN A 324 1.99 -2.44 -13.69
CA GLN A 324 0.74 -3.19 -13.84
C GLN A 324 0.47 -3.56 -15.30
N ASP A 325 0.62 -2.61 -16.21
CA ASP A 325 0.12 -2.74 -17.58
C ASP A 325 1.16 -3.31 -18.54
N THR A 326 2.46 -3.18 -18.23
CA THR A 326 3.57 -3.81 -18.97
C THR A 326 3.98 -5.15 -18.41
N SER A 327 3.42 -5.58 -17.28
CA SER A 327 3.76 -6.85 -16.62
C SER A 327 5.25 -6.99 -16.33
N SER A 328 5.87 -5.91 -15.84
CA SER A 328 7.30 -5.87 -15.52
C SER A 328 7.55 -5.59 -14.04
N LEU A 329 8.67 -6.13 -13.56
CA LEU A 329 9.26 -5.82 -12.27
C LEU A 329 10.69 -5.35 -12.51
N ASP A 330 10.90 -4.06 -12.32
CA ASP A 330 12.14 -3.35 -12.65
C ASP A 330 12.91 -2.97 -11.39
N VAL A 331 14.25 -3.08 -11.43
CA VAL A 331 15.12 -2.89 -10.26
C VAL A 331 16.06 -1.70 -10.44
N PHE A 332 16.07 -0.83 -9.44
CA PHE A 332 16.92 0.35 -9.32
C PHE A 332 17.84 0.22 -8.12
N ARG A 333 19.00 0.89 -8.17
CA ARG A 333 19.80 1.21 -6.98
C ARG A 333 19.55 2.65 -6.57
N ALA A 334 19.31 2.83 -5.28
CA ALA A 334 19.19 4.12 -4.63
C ALA A 334 20.54 4.51 -4.02
N ASP A 335 21.09 5.65 -4.43
CA ASP A 335 22.29 6.19 -3.83
C ASP A 335 21.99 6.67 -2.39
N PRO A 336 22.71 6.18 -1.35
CA PRO A 336 22.36 6.45 0.05
C PRO A 336 22.64 7.89 0.50
N GLU A 337 23.41 8.67 -0.26
CA GLU A 337 23.77 10.05 0.10
C GLU A 337 22.97 11.10 -0.68
N THR A 338 22.52 10.77 -1.89
CA THR A 338 21.79 11.67 -2.78
C THR A 338 20.34 11.25 -3.00
N GLY A 339 19.99 10.00 -2.70
CA GLY A 339 18.67 9.41 -2.96
C GLY A 339 18.44 9.04 -4.42
N LYS A 340 19.35 9.39 -5.33
CA LYS A 340 19.13 9.22 -6.76
C LYS A 340 19.01 7.77 -7.17
N LEU A 341 18.15 7.50 -8.14
CA LEU A 341 17.85 6.18 -8.65
C LEU A 341 18.63 5.90 -9.94
N THR A 342 19.34 4.76 -9.95
CA THR A 342 20.01 4.24 -11.16
C THR A 342 19.39 2.91 -11.53
N TYR A 343 18.81 2.81 -12.73
CA TYR A 343 18.31 1.53 -13.24
C TYR A 343 19.44 0.52 -13.36
N THR A 344 19.24 -0.68 -12.81
CA THR A 344 20.30 -1.71 -12.75
C THR A 344 20.45 -2.49 -14.05
N GLY A 345 19.47 -2.41 -14.94
CA GLY A 345 19.35 -3.33 -16.08
C GLY A 345 18.63 -4.64 -15.76
N ASN A 346 18.37 -4.92 -14.47
CA ASN A 346 17.58 -6.09 -14.08
C ASN A 346 16.08 -5.77 -14.20
N SER A 347 15.38 -6.64 -14.93
CA SER A 347 13.94 -6.65 -15.08
C SER A 347 13.49 -8.10 -15.23
N ILE A 348 12.31 -8.43 -14.73
CA ILE A 348 11.68 -9.74 -14.94
C ILE A 348 10.18 -9.56 -15.21
N GLU A 349 9.63 -10.45 -16.04
CA GLU A 349 8.20 -10.50 -16.29
C GLU A 349 7.45 -10.92 -15.02
N CYS A 350 6.43 -10.15 -14.66
CA CYS A 350 5.44 -10.49 -13.66
C CYS A 350 4.08 -10.06 -14.19
N PRO A 351 3.14 -10.98 -14.50
CA PRO A 351 1.83 -10.61 -15.04
C PRO A 351 1.00 -9.74 -14.09
N SER A 352 0.44 -8.64 -14.60
CA SER A 352 -0.47 -7.71 -13.89
C SER A 352 -0.14 -7.45 -12.41
N PRO A 353 1.08 -7.02 -12.07
CA PRO A 353 1.55 -6.93 -10.69
C PRO A 353 1.00 -5.69 -10.00
N SER A 354 0.79 -5.79 -8.68
CA SER A 354 0.10 -4.73 -7.94
C SER A 354 0.65 -4.41 -6.56
N SER A 355 1.43 -5.30 -5.95
CA SER A 355 2.09 -5.05 -4.65
C SER A 355 3.27 -5.98 -4.44
N MET A 356 4.19 -5.60 -3.56
CA MET A 356 5.39 -6.37 -3.24
C MET A 356 5.63 -6.50 -1.73
N PHE A 357 6.11 -7.68 -1.32
CA PHE A 357 6.65 -7.92 0.01
C PHE A 357 7.89 -8.82 -0.07
N ILE A 358 8.99 -8.44 0.58
CA ILE A 358 10.22 -9.24 0.61
C ILE A 358 10.44 -9.89 1.98
N ALA A 359 10.52 -11.21 2.00
CA ALA A 359 10.80 -12.04 3.17
C ALA A 359 12.28 -12.43 3.21
N GLN A 360 12.88 -12.41 4.40
CA GLN A 360 14.27 -12.83 4.64
C GLN A 360 14.39 -14.27 5.12
#